data_AF-F9R9X9-F1
#
_entry.id   AF-F9R9X9-F1
#
_cell.length_a   1.000
_cell.length_b   1.000
_cell.length_c   1.000
_cell.angle_alpha   90.00
_cell.angle_beta   90.00
_cell.angle_gamma   90.00
#
_symmetry.space_group_name_H-M   'P 1'
#
loop_
_entity.id
_entity.type
_entity.pdbx_description
1 polymer ?
#
loop_
_entity_poly.entity_id
_entity_poly.type
_entity_poly.pdbx_seq_one_letter_code
_entity_poly.pdbx_strand_id
1 'polypeptide(L)'
;MALSRVKEGVDELFADLPKSEKVLHALILVWVLAQIITSNFMHVHADTLWGSINLTAKLHAYGGLCLLPITLVFVYRVIKRRTIADMYPWLSGNINQIKQDIKVISTLRLPESQPAGLAATVEGLGLLALVLALLTGAIWYLVASNSGTAPQLLEIHKTSVGLIETYFYAHGGMALLHYIHWWRNKV
;
A
#
# COMPACT_ATOMS: atom_id res chain seq x y z
N MET A 1 1.72 27.81 17.09
CA MET A 1 2.24 26.72 17.94
C MET A 1 1.72 25.35 17.51
N ALA A 2 0.40 25.11 17.44
CA ALA A 2 -0.17 23.80 17.07
C ALA A 2 0.25 23.28 15.69
N LEU A 3 0.33 24.15 14.66
CA LEU A 3 0.76 23.76 13.32
C LEU A 3 2.22 23.25 13.27
N SER A 4 3.11 23.81 14.10
CA SER A 4 4.51 23.35 14.22
C SER A 4 4.55 21.93 14.76
N ARG A 5 3.75 21.66 15.79
CA ARG A 5 3.73 20.37 16.48
C ARG A 5 3.15 19.24 15.65
N VAL A 6 2.13 19.53 14.84
CA VAL A 6 1.59 18.55 13.88
C VAL A 6 2.67 18.15 12.87
N LYS A 7 3.41 19.14 12.34
CA LYS A 7 4.51 18.89 11.42
C LYS A 7 5.61 18.05 12.07
N GLU A 8 6.01 18.36 13.30
CA GLU A 8 7.02 17.58 14.04
C GLU A 8 6.63 16.11 14.19
N GLY A 9 5.37 15.82 14.56
CA GLY A 9 4.92 14.44 14.71
C GLY A 9 4.83 13.69 13.38
N VAL A 10 4.48 14.38 12.29
CA VAL A 10 4.57 13.80 10.95
C VAL A 10 6.03 13.54 10.58
N ASP A 11 6.92 14.49 10.82
CA ASP A 11 8.34 14.35 10.52
C ASP A 11 8.94 13.13 11.27
N GLU A 12 8.49 12.86 12.50
CA GLU A 12 8.85 11.67 13.28
C GLU A 12 8.43 10.36 12.58
N LEU A 13 7.17 10.24 12.12
CA LEU A 13 6.67 9.03 11.46
C LEU A 13 7.51 8.65 10.22
N PHE A 14 8.10 9.65 9.58
CA PHE A 14 8.90 9.47 8.37
C PHE A 14 10.41 9.62 8.63
N ALA A 15 10.87 9.72 9.88
CA ALA A 15 12.24 10.10 10.21
C ALA A 15 13.29 9.21 9.49
N ASP A 16 13.02 7.91 9.41
CA ASP A 16 13.94 6.90 8.86
C ASP A 16 13.83 6.68 7.34
N LEU A 17 12.95 7.43 6.66
CA LEU A 17 12.76 7.30 5.21
C LEU A 17 13.62 8.30 4.42
N PRO A 18 14.33 7.86 3.36
CA PRO A 18 14.97 8.79 2.43
C PRO A 18 13.98 9.76 1.81
N LYS A 19 14.39 11.01 1.56
CA LYS A 19 13.51 12.07 0.99
C LYS A 19 12.75 11.61 -0.26
N SER A 20 13.41 10.88 -1.16
CA SER A 20 12.76 10.35 -2.37
C SER A 20 11.63 9.38 -2.04
N GLU A 21 11.80 8.54 -1.03
CA GLU A 21 10.79 7.57 -0.61
C GLU A 21 9.64 8.24 0.11
N LYS A 22 9.89 9.30 0.90
CA LYS A 22 8.81 10.12 1.49
C LYS A 22 7.90 10.71 0.40
N VAL A 23 8.51 11.28 -0.64
CA VAL A 23 7.78 11.88 -1.77
C VAL A 23 7.00 10.82 -2.56
N LEU A 24 7.66 9.71 -2.91
CA LEU A 24 7.01 8.62 -3.64
C LEU A 24 5.88 7.98 -2.83
N HIS A 25 6.10 7.76 -1.53
CA HIS A 25 5.08 7.23 -0.62
C HIS A 25 3.87 8.17 -0.54
N ALA A 26 4.09 9.48 -0.34
CA ALA A 26 3.00 10.46 -0.30
C ALA A 26 2.21 10.51 -1.62
N LEU A 27 2.92 10.47 -2.76
CA LEU A 27 2.31 10.41 -4.08
C LEU A 27 1.46 9.15 -4.25
N ILE A 28 2.03 7.97 -3.93
CA ILE A 28 1.33 6.68 -4.02
C ILE A 28 0.14 6.63 -3.09
N LEU A 29 0.28 7.11 -1.84
CA LEU A 29 -0.81 7.17 -0.86
C LEU A 29 -2.01 7.95 -1.41
N VAL A 30 -1.77 9.17 -1.91
CA VAL A 30 -2.83 10.02 -2.46
C VAL A 30 -3.43 9.38 -3.72
N TRP A 31 -2.61 8.77 -4.58
CA TRP A 31 -3.07 8.13 -5.80
C TRP A 31 -3.91 6.87 -5.51
N VAL A 32 -3.46 6.01 -4.59
CA VAL A 32 -4.21 4.83 -4.14
C VAL A 32 -5.53 5.26 -3.50
N LEU A 33 -5.54 6.31 -2.68
CA LEU A 33 -6.78 6.86 -2.14
C LEU A 33 -7.74 7.29 -3.26
N ALA A 34 -7.24 7.96 -4.30
CA ALA A 34 -8.06 8.30 -5.47
C ALA A 34 -8.56 7.05 -6.22
N GLN A 35 -7.77 5.97 -6.31
CA GLN A 35 -8.21 4.70 -6.90
C GLN A 35 -9.32 4.05 -6.08
N ILE A 36 -9.22 4.04 -4.75
CA ILE A 36 -10.27 3.52 -3.84
C ILE A 36 -11.54 4.38 -3.95
N ILE A 37 -11.42 5.70 -3.99
CA ILE A 37 -12.59 6.57 -4.15
C ILE A 37 -13.26 6.31 -5.50
N THR A 38 -12.49 6.29 -6.59
CA THR A 38 -13.05 6.09 -7.94
C THR A 38 -13.67 4.71 -8.12
N SER A 39 -13.11 3.65 -7.50
CA SER A 39 -13.67 2.28 -7.60
C SER A 39 -15.10 2.19 -7.07
N ASN A 40 -15.44 2.95 -6.03
CA ASN A 40 -16.78 3.02 -5.45
C ASN A 40 -17.83 3.62 -6.40
N PHE A 41 -17.41 4.34 -7.44
CA PHE A 41 -18.31 4.94 -8.45
C PHE A 41 -18.15 4.30 -9.83
N MET A 42 -17.47 3.15 -9.92
CA MET A 42 -17.41 2.35 -11.14
C MET A 42 -18.69 1.52 -11.28
N HIS A 43 -19.36 1.65 -12.42
CA HIS A 43 -20.46 0.75 -12.79
C HIS A 43 -19.90 -0.33 -13.72
N VAL A 44 -19.11 -1.25 -13.18
CA VAL A 44 -18.46 -2.33 -13.94
C VAL A 44 -18.76 -3.70 -13.30
N HIS A 45 -19.59 -4.46 -14.01
CA HIS A 45 -19.98 -5.83 -13.69
C HIS A 45 -19.36 -6.82 -14.69
N ALA A 46 -19.56 -8.12 -14.45
CA ALA A 46 -18.94 -9.19 -15.24
C ALA A 46 -19.22 -9.07 -16.75
N ASP A 47 -20.42 -8.68 -17.11
CA ASP A 47 -20.94 -8.57 -18.48
C ASP A 47 -20.82 -7.14 -19.06
N THR A 48 -20.29 -6.19 -18.30
CA THR A 48 -20.15 -4.80 -18.76
C THR A 48 -19.08 -4.72 -19.86
N LEU A 49 -19.52 -4.45 -21.09
CA LEU A 49 -18.62 -4.23 -22.23
C LEU A 49 -17.68 -3.05 -21.95
N TRP A 50 -16.40 -3.21 -22.25
CA TRP A 50 -15.37 -2.17 -22.13
C TRP A 50 -15.77 -0.86 -22.80
N GLY A 51 -16.36 -0.94 -24.00
CA GLY A 51 -16.83 0.25 -24.74
C GLY A 51 -17.96 1.02 -24.05
N SER A 52 -18.65 0.40 -23.10
CA SER A 52 -19.82 0.96 -22.40
C SER A 52 -19.53 1.42 -20.97
N ILE A 53 -18.29 1.32 -20.50
CA ILE A 53 -17.94 1.75 -19.13
C ILE A 53 -18.06 3.27 -18.97
N ASN A 54 -18.45 3.69 -17.75
CA ASN A 54 -18.61 5.10 -17.42
C ASN A 54 -17.25 5.86 -17.35
N LEU A 55 -17.31 7.19 -17.27
CA LEU A 55 -16.10 8.02 -17.20
C LEU A 55 -15.22 7.68 -16.00
N THR A 56 -15.83 7.45 -14.82
CA THR A 56 -15.10 7.07 -13.61
C THR A 56 -14.30 5.79 -13.81
N ALA A 57 -14.87 4.77 -14.45
CA ALA A 57 -14.17 3.53 -14.75
C ALA A 57 -12.99 3.74 -15.70
N LYS A 58 -13.09 4.66 -16.67
CA LYS A 58 -11.95 5.05 -17.52
C LYS A 58 -10.87 5.74 -16.70
N LEU A 59 -11.25 6.70 -15.84
CA LEU A 59 -10.31 7.40 -14.95
C LEU A 59 -9.60 6.44 -13.99
N HIS A 60 -10.33 5.46 -13.44
CA HIS A 60 -9.77 4.42 -12.60
C HIS A 60 -8.78 3.56 -13.40
N ALA A 61 -9.20 2.98 -14.53
CA ALA A 61 -8.37 2.09 -15.34
C ALA A 61 -7.09 2.78 -15.83
N TYR A 62 -7.21 3.96 -16.45
CA TYR A 62 -6.04 4.71 -16.92
C TYR A 62 -5.19 5.26 -15.78
N GLY A 63 -5.83 5.69 -14.67
CA GLY A 63 -5.13 6.11 -13.47
C GLY A 63 -4.29 4.99 -12.85
N GLY A 64 -4.81 3.77 -12.79
CA GLY A 64 -4.09 2.58 -12.35
C GLY A 64 -2.93 2.23 -13.28
N LEU A 65 -3.13 2.29 -14.59
CA LEU A 65 -2.06 2.07 -15.58
C LEU A 65 -0.93 3.11 -15.43
N CYS A 66 -1.25 4.38 -15.21
CA CYS A 66 -0.26 5.44 -14.96
C CYS A 66 0.45 5.28 -13.60
N LEU A 67 -0.22 4.71 -12.59
CA LEU A 67 0.38 4.44 -11.29
C LEU A 67 1.43 3.31 -11.34
N LEU A 68 1.27 2.33 -12.25
CA LEU A 68 2.18 1.20 -12.39
C LEU A 68 3.67 1.58 -12.53
N PRO A 69 4.11 2.43 -13.47
CA PRO A 69 5.52 2.82 -13.57
C PRO A 69 6.04 3.55 -12.32
N ILE A 70 5.20 4.36 -11.66
CA ILE A 70 5.57 5.06 -10.42
C ILE A 70 5.80 4.05 -9.29
N THR A 71 4.92 3.05 -9.16
CA THR A 71 5.07 1.95 -8.22
C THR A 71 6.35 1.16 -8.50
N LEU A 72 6.68 0.86 -9.75
CA LEU A 72 7.92 0.14 -10.08
C LEU A 72 9.17 0.92 -9.66
N VAL A 73 9.17 2.25 -9.84
CA VAL A 73 10.24 3.11 -9.32
C VAL A 73 10.30 3.06 -7.80
N PHE A 74 9.16 3.13 -7.10
CA PHE A 74 9.11 3.05 -5.65
C PHE A 74 9.63 1.71 -5.11
N VAL A 75 9.15 0.59 -5.68
CA VAL A 75 9.62 -0.76 -5.36
C VAL A 75 11.13 -0.89 -5.58
N TYR A 76 11.64 -0.39 -6.71
CA TYR A 76 13.07 -0.39 -6.99
C TYR A 76 13.88 0.35 -5.91
N ARG A 77 13.41 1.53 -5.48
CA ARG A 77 14.08 2.32 -4.42
C ARG A 77 14.09 1.56 -3.10
N VAL A 78 12.97 0.97 -2.70
CA VAL A 78 12.88 0.21 -1.45
C VAL A 78 13.78 -1.02 -1.48
N ILE A 79 13.78 -1.81 -2.56
CA ILE A 79 14.64 -3.00 -2.71
C ILE A 79 16.13 -2.64 -2.78
N LYS A 80 16.49 -1.44 -3.23
CA LYS A 80 17.88 -0.97 -3.17
C LYS A 80 18.33 -0.58 -1.77
N ARG A 81 17.40 -0.16 -0.92
CA ARG A 81 17.69 0.25 0.46
C ARG A 81 17.64 -0.91 1.45
N ARG A 82 16.67 -1.81 1.30
CA ARG A 82 16.43 -2.94 2.22
C ARG A 82 16.81 -4.27 1.58
N THR A 83 17.20 -5.24 2.40
CA THR A 83 17.34 -6.61 1.90
C THR A 83 15.96 -7.27 1.81
N ILE A 84 15.81 -8.22 0.88
CA ILE A 84 14.60 -9.03 0.77
C ILE A 84 14.35 -9.81 2.07
N ALA A 85 15.41 -10.24 2.75
CA ALA A 85 15.30 -10.94 4.04
C ALA A 85 14.72 -10.05 5.15
N ASP A 86 14.86 -8.72 5.07
CA ASP A 86 14.28 -7.81 6.08
C ASP A 86 12.76 -7.71 5.94
N MET A 87 12.27 -7.70 4.70
CA MET A 87 10.84 -7.51 4.39
C MET A 87 10.07 -8.83 4.31
N TYR A 88 10.76 -9.92 3.97
CA TYR A 88 10.19 -11.24 3.79
C TYR A 88 10.95 -12.29 4.60
N PRO A 89 11.12 -12.09 5.92
CA PRO A 89 12.01 -12.92 6.75
C PRO A 89 11.52 -14.37 6.88
N TRP A 90 10.23 -14.64 6.62
CA TRP A 90 9.70 -16.01 6.55
C TRP A 90 10.23 -16.82 5.36
N LEU A 91 10.71 -16.19 4.29
CA LEU A 91 11.32 -16.90 3.15
C LEU A 91 12.62 -17.60 3.54
N SER A 92 13.33 -17.10 4.55
CA SER A 92 14.53 -17.72 5.13
C SER A 92 14.24 -18.47 6.44
N GLY A 93 12.97 -18.60 6.84
CA GLY A 93 12.57 -19.21 8.10
C GLY A 93 12.89 -18.37 9.35
N ASN A 94 13.36 -17.13 9.21
CA ASN A 94 13.64 -16.24 10.33
C ASN A 94 12.38 -15.51 10.76
N ILE A 95 11.72 -15.95 11.83
CA ILE A 95 10.54 -15.25 12.39
C ILE A 95 10.79 -14.75 13.82
N ASN A 96 12.05 -14.73 14.25
CA ASN A 96 12.41 -14.43 15.63
C ASN A 96 12.05 -13.00 16.02
N GLN A 97 12.37 -12.02 15.15
CA GLN A 97 12.06 -10.62 15.42
C GLN A 97 10.54 -10.37 15.41
N ILE A 98 9.80 -10.93 14.45
CA ILE A 98 8.33 -10.89 14.46
C ILE A 98 7.75 -11.40 15.79
N LYS A 99 8.23 -12.54 16.30
CA LYS A 99 7.78 -13.08 17.59
C LYS A 99 8.07 -12.12 18.76
N GLN A 100 9.23 -11.46 18.75
CA GLN A 100 9.58 -10.47 19.76
C GLN A 100 8.65 -9.26 19.69
N ASP A 101 8.39 -8.75 18.50
CA ASP A 101 7.48 -7.61 18.29
C ASP A 101 6.05 -7.95 18.75
N ILE A 102 5.56 -9.16 18.45
CA ILE A 102 4.26 -9.65 18.94
C ILE A 102 4.24 -9.68 20.48
N LYS A 103 5.33 -10.12 21.13
CA LYS A 103 5.44 -10.12 22.58
C LYS A 103 5.45 -8.71 23.17
N VAL A 104 5.99 -7.72 22.46
CA VAL A 104 5.91 -6.31 22.89
C VAL A 104 4.48 -5.80 22.75
N ILE A 105 3.82 -6.08 21.63
CA ILE A 105 2.43 -5.68 21.37
C ILE A 105 1.48 -6.29 22.41
N SER A 106 1.70 -7.54 22.84
CA SER A 106 0.87 -8.17 23.88
C SER A 106 0.98 -7.48 25.25
N THR A 107 1.98 -6.63 25.46
CA THR A 107 2.11 -5.75 26.64
C THR A 107 1.52 -4.35 26.43
N LEU A 108 0.75 -4.14 25.35
CA LEU A 108 0.18 -2.86 24.93
C LEU A 108 1.23 -1.77 24.68
N ARG A 109 2.42 -2.19 24.24
CA ARG A 109 3.52 -1.30 23.83
C ARG A 109 3.73 -1.42 22.33
N LEU A 110 4.20 -0.33 21.72
CA LEU A 110 4.55 -0.32 20.31
C LEU A 110 6.01 -0.78 20.16
N PRO A 111 6.29 -1.78 19.30
CA PRO A 111 7.66 -2.20 19.02
C PRO A 111 8.39 -1.14 18.20
N GLU A 112 9.70 -1.07 18.39
CA GLU A 112 10.61 -0.29 17.54
C GLU A 112 10.73 -0.94 16.16
N SER A 113 10.93 -0.13 15.12
CA SER A 113 11.15 -0.65 13.77
C SER A 113 12.50 -1.33 13.66
N GLN A 114 12.51 -2.63 13.36
CA GLN A 114 13.71 -3.45 13.20
C GLN A 114 13.68 -4.24 11.89
N PRO A 115 14.86 -4.55 11.29
CA PRO A 115 14.96 -5.50 10.19
C PRO A 115 14.33 -6.85 10.57
N ALA A 116 13.64 -7.51 9.63
CA ALA A 116 12.92 -8.77 9.85
C ALA A 116 11.80 -8.72 10.92
N GLY A 117 11.46 -7.53 11.43
CA GLY A 117 10.34 -7.30 12.35
C GLY A 117 9.00 -7.08 11.65
N LEU A 118 7.97 -6.82 12.45
CA LEU A 118 6.60 -6.58 11.98
C LEU A 118 6.51 -5.37 11.05
N ALA A 119 7.15 -4.25 11.40
CA ALA A 119 7.09 -3.03 10.58
C ALA A 119 7.69 -3.24 9.18
N ALA A 120 8.87 -3.87 9.10
CA ALA A 120 9.52 -4.19 7.82
C ALA A 120 8.73 -5.23 7.01
N THR A 121 8.12 -6.21 7.69
CA THR A 121 7.23 -7.20 7.07
C THR A 121 5.99 -6.56 6.45
N VAL A 122 5.33 -5.68 7.21
CA VAL A 122 4.16 -4.93 6.74
C VAL A 122 4.55 -4.09 5.52
N GLU A 123 5.67 -3.37 5.55
CA GLU A 123 6.20 -2.62 4.39
C GLU A 123 6.29 -3.51 3.14
N GLY A 124 6.89 -4.70 3.27
CA GLY A 124 6.98 -5.69 2.18
C GLY A 124 5.61 -6.17 1.66
N LEU A 125 4.70 -6.51 2.56
CA LEU A 125 3.34 -6.93 2.20
C LEU A 125 2.57 -5.82 1.46
N GLY A 126 2.77 -4.56 1.84
CA GLY A 126 2.21 -3.41 1.14
C GLY A 126 2.70 -3.28 -0.29
N LEU A 127 4.02 -3.46 -0.52
CA LEU A 127 4.59 -3.46 -1.87
C LEU A 127 4.02 -4.60 -2.73
N LEU A 128 3.91 -5.81 -2.17
CA LEU A 128 3.32 -6.95 -2.88
C LEU A 128 1.86 -6.72 -3.24
N ALA A 129 1.05 -6.25 -2.29
CA ALA A 129 -0.38 -5.98 -2.52
C ALA A 129 -0.58 -4.90 -3.60
N LEU A 130 0.22 -3.83 -3.55
CA LEU A 130 0.16 -2.75 -4.53
C LEU A 130 0.53 -3.23 -5.93
N VAL A 131 1.64 -3.97 -6.06
CA VAL A 131 2.07 -4.51 -7.36
C VAL A 131 1.04 -5.51 -7.90
N LEU A 132 0.52 -6.40 -7.06
CA LEU A 132 -0.49 -7.38 -7.47
C LEU A 132 -1.77 -6.72 -7.99
N ALA A 133 -2.29 -5.71 -7.28
CA ALA A 133 -3.47 -4.96 -7.70
C ALA A 133 -3.26 -4.26 -9.06
N LEU A 134 -2.09 -3.64 -9.26
CA LEU A 134 -1.76 -2.94 -10.50
C LEU A 134 -1.57 -3.91 -11.69
N LEU A 135 -0.88 -5.03 -11.47
CA LEU A 135 -0.67 -6.04 -12.51
C LEU A 135 -1.98 -6.71 -12.93
N THR A 136 -2.82 -7.12 -11.97
CA THR A 136 -4.11 -7.74 -12.28
C THR A 136 -5.05 -6.77 -12.98
N GLY A 137 -5.06 -5.49 -12.59
CA GLY A 137 -5.84 -4.44 -13.27
C GLY A 137 -5.34 -4.18 -14.70
N ALA A 138 -4.02 -4.13 -14.90
CA ALA A 138 -3.44 -3.97 -16.23
C ALA A 138 -3.76 -5.17 -17.15
N ILE A 139 -3.65 -6.40 -16.64
CA ILE A 139 -4.00 -7.62 -17.38
C ILE A 139 -5.50 -7.62 -17.74
N TRP A 140 -6.37 -7.29 -16.79
CA TRP A 140 -7.80 -7.17 -17.06
C TRP A 140 -8.09 -6.14 -18.14
N TYR A 141 -7.49 -4.94 -18.05
CA TYR A 141 -7.62 -3.89 -19.06
C TYR A 141 -7.21 -4.38 -20.45
N LEU A 142 -6.03 -5.02 -20.57
CA LEU A 142 -5.51 -5.50 -21.85
C LEU A 142 -6.47 -6.51 -22.49
N VAL A 143 -7.04 -7.44 -21.73
CA VAL A 143 -7.97 -8.42 -22.28
C VAL A 143 -9.34 -7.79 -22.57
N ALA A 144 -9.94 -7.10 -21.59
CA ALA A 144 -11.28 -6.53 -21.74
C ALA A 144 -11.37 -5.48 -22.87
N SER A 145 -10.31 -4.68 -23.07
CA SER A 145 -10.28 -3.69 -24.16
C SER A 145 -10.20 -4.30 -25.56
N ASN A 146 -9.66 -5.52 -25.69
CA ASN A 146 -9.59 -6.25 -26.95
C ASN A 146 -10.80 -7.17 -27.18
N SER A 147 -11.26 -7.85 -26.14
CA SER A 147 -12.30 -8.89 -26.21
C SER A 147 -13.70 -8.40 -25.83
N GLY A 148 -13.83 -7.14 -25.39
CA GLY A 148 -15.07 -6.55 -24.90
C GLY A 148 -15.30 -6.78 -23.40
N THR A 149 -15.05 -7.98 -22.88
CA THR A 149 -15.16 -8.30 -21.43
C THR A 149 -14.10 -9.30 -21.00
N ALA A 150 -13.85 -9.39 -19.69
CA ALA A 150 -12.99 -10.41 -19.10
C ALA A 150 -13.41 -10.69 -17.64
N PRO A 151 -14.53 -11.40 -17.43
CA PRO A 151 -15.16 -11.54 -16.10
C PRO A 151 -14.23 -12.12 -15.03
N GLN A 152 -13.49 -13.18 -15.36
CA GLN A 152 -12.61 -13.86 -14.41
C GLN A 152 -11.42 -12.96 -14.01
N LEU A 153 -10.86 -12.21 -14.96
CA LEU A 153 -9.78 -11.26 -14.68
C LEU A 153 -10.28 -10.08 -13.84
N LEU A 154 -11.53 -9.64 -14.03
CA LEU A 154 -12.16 -8.62 -13.20
C LEU A 154 -12.29 -9.10 -11.76
N GLU A 155 -12.73 -10.34 -11.55
CA GLU A 155 -12.87 -10.94 -10.22
C GLU A 155 -11.52 -11.10 -9.51
N ILE A 156 -10.49 -11.55 -10.23
CA ILE A 156 -9.11 -11.64 -9.73
C ILE A 156 -8.60 -10.25 -9.32
N HIS A 157 -8.86 -9.23 -10.15
CA HIS A 157 -8.48 -7.86 -9.84
C HIS A 157 -9.21 -7.35 -8.58
N LYS A 158 -10.53 -7.54 -8.48
CA LYS A 158 -11.32 -7.16 -7.29
C LYS A 158 -10.78 -7.84 -6.02
N THR A 159 -10.48 -9.13 -6.10
CA THR A 159 -9.87 -9.88 -4.97
C THR A 159 -8.51 -9.29 -4.59
N SER A 160 -7.67 -8.98 -5.58
CA SER A 160 -6.35 -8.39 -5.36
C SER A 160 -6.44 -6.98 -4.74
N VAL A 161 -7.43 -6.19 -5.15
CA VAL A 161 -7.70 -4.86 -4.58
C VAL A 161 -8.06 -4.96 -3.10
N GLY A 162 -8.81 -5.98 -2.68
CA GLY A 162 -9.13 -6.21 -1.27
C GLY A 162 -7.88 -6.31 -0.37
N LEU A 163 -6.75 -6.83 -0.90
CA LEU A 163 -5.49 -6.90 -0.16
C LEU A 163 -4.87 -5.51 0.06
N ILE A 164 -4.83 -4.66 -0.97
CA ILE A 164 -4.26 -3.31 -0.85
C ILE A 164 -5.17 -2.37 -0.05
N GLU A 165 -6.50 -2.54 -0.11
CA GLU A 165 -7.43 -1.81 0.76
C GLU A 165 -7.24 -2.19 2.23
N THR A 166 -7.15 -3.49 2.52
CA THR A 166 -6.87 -3.98 3.88
C THR A 166 -5.54 -3.42 4.38
N TYR A 167 -4.49 -3.46 3.56
CA TYR A 167 -3.20 -2.86 3.88
C TYR A 167 -3.32 -1.37 4.17
N PHE A 168 -4.01 -0.60 3.31
CA PHE A 168 -4.15 0.85 3.45
C PHE A 168 -4.74 1.23 4.81
N TYR A 169 -5.82 0.56 5.22
CA TYR A 169 -6.46 0.84 6.52
C TYR A 169 -5.62 0.33 7.70
N ALA A 170 -5.08 -0.88 7.62
CA ALA A 170 -4.28 -1.44 8.71
C ALA A 170 -2.97 -0.67 8.94
N HIS A 171 -2.24 -0.38 7.87
CA HIS A 171 -0.99 0.38 7.91
C HIS A 171 -1.23 1.83 8.34
N GLY A 172 -2.24 2.49 7.78
CA GLY A 172 -2.64 3.84 8.19
C GLY A 172 -3.03 3.88 9.68
N GLY A 173 -3.78 2.88 10.15
CA GLY A 173 -4.13 2.73 11.57
C GLY A 173 -2.90 2.58 12.47
N MET A 174 -1.93 1.75 12.08
CA MET A 174 -0.66 1.62 12.81
C MET A 174 0.10 2.95 12.85
N ALA A 175 0.24 3.65 11.72
CA ALA A 175 0.90 4.96 11.68
C ALA A 175 0.21 5.98 12.61
N LEU A 176 -1.13 5.99 12.67
CA LEU A 176 -1.89 6.85 13.59
C LEU A 176 -1.64 6.47 15.05
N LEU A 177 -1.56 5.18 15.39
CA LEU A 177 -1.23 4.74 16.76
C LEU A 177 0.17 5.20 17.18
N HIS A 178 1.15 5.08 16.29
CA HIS A 178 2.51 5.60 16.54
C HIS A 178 2.51 7.13 16.72
N TYR A 179 1.75 7.86 15.90
CA TYR A 179 1.60 9.32 16.03
C TYR A 179 0.96 9.72 17.37
N ILE A 180 -0.11 9.05 17.79
CA ILE A 180 -0.77 9.30 19.07
C ILE A 180 0.16 8.96 20.24
N HIS A 181 0.92 7.87 20.14
CA HIS A 181 1.90 7.49 21.15
C HIS A 181 3.00 8.56 21.30
N TRP A 182 3.57 9.02 20.18
CA TRP A 182 4.52 10.12 20.15
C TRP A 182 3.94 11.39 20.78
N TRP A 183 2.73 11.76 20.36
CA TRP A 183 2.05 12.96 20.87
C TRP A 183 1.88 12.91 22.38
N ARG A 184 1.59 11.75 22.97
CA ARG A 184 1.38 11.62 24.42
C ARG A 184 2.66 11.62 25.24
N ASN A 185 3.77 11.14 24.68
CA ASN A 185 5.02 10.93 25.43
C ASN A 185 6.06 12.04 25.25
N LYS A 186 5.87 12.92 24.26
CA LYS A 186 6.66 14.16 24.05
C LYS A 186 5.89 15.42 24.53
N VAL A 187 4.74 15.25 25.19
CA VAL A 187 4.09 16.25 26.06
C VAL A 187 4.64 16.07 27.46
#